data_AF-A0A0Q0VI15-F1
#
_entry.id   AF-A0A0Q0VI15-F1
#
_cell.length_a   1.000
_cell.length_b   1.000
_cell.length_c   1.000
_cell.angle_alpha   90.00
_cell.angle_beta   90.00
_cell.angle_gamma   90.00
#
_symmetry.space_group_name_H-M   'P 1'
#
loop_
_entity.id
_entity.type
_entity.pdbx_description
1 polymer ?
#
loop_
_entity_poly.entity_id
_entity_poly.type
_entity_poly.pdbx_seq_one_letter_code
_entity_poly.pdbx_strand_id
1 'polypeptide(L)'
;MITFKSKQMKALYLYLSMLLAALGLSCNFRSASDNLSISVKNNDAGYNFEATYPERKTDKVVAYLEKALQDDQLFTASSDIKNVNVVLSDSTAFYLKAEPGFIVIDFKKQMNSFTSYKKMEEVCLGLKELLAD
;
A
#
# COMPACT_ATOMS: atom_id res chain seq x y z
N MET A 1 44.96 12.59 37.20
CA MET A 1 43.67 11.89 37.00
C MET A 1 42.64 12.82 36.32
N ILE A 2 42.98 13.41 35.16
CA ILE A 2 42.07 14.31 34.38
C ILE A 2 42.09 13.90 32.89
N THR A 3 43.22 13.36 32.42
CA THR A 3 43.44 12.92 31.03
C THR A 3 42.71 11.63 30.63
N PHE A 4 42.35 10.76 31.57
CA PHE A 4 41.59 9.53 31.27
C PHE A 4 40.13 9.83 30.91
N LYS A 5 39.51 10.80 31.60
CA LYS A 5 38.12 11.19 31.40
C LYS A 5 37.90 11.84 30.02
N SER A 6 38.88 12.63 29.54
CA SER A 6 38.80 13.27 28.21
C SER A 6 38.98 12.29 27.06
N LYS A 7 39.75 11.20 27.23
CA LYS A 7 39.92 10.16 26.21
C LYS A 7 38.65 9.32 26.02
N GLN A 8 37.97 9.00 27.13
CA GLN A 8 36.67 8.31 27.14
C GLN A 8 35.55 9.17 26.52
N MET A 9 35.54 10.49 26.80
CA MET A 9 34.56 11.40 26.19
C MET A 9 34.75 11.55 24.67
N LYS A 10 35.99 11.55 24.17
CA LYS A 10 36.26 11.57 22.72
C LYS A 10 35.82 10.28 22.04
N ALA A 11 36.05 9.12 22.66
CA ALA A 11 35.59 7.84 22.15
C ALA A 11 34.05 7.79 22.11
N LEU A 12 33.37 8.25 23.16
CA LEU A 12 31.91 8.35 23.20
C LEU A 12 31.36 9.27 22.10
N TYR A 13 32.02 10.41 21.83
CA TYR A 13 31.62 11.33 20.76
C TYR A 13 31.79 10.71 19.36
N LEU A 14 32.84 9.92 19.16
CA LEU A 14 33.08 9.18 17.91
C LEU A 14 32.04 8.06 17.69
N TYR A 15 31.64 7.34 18.75
CA TYR A 15 30.57 6.35 18.66
C TYR A 15 29.21 7.00 18.37
N LEU A 16 28.92 8.14 19.00
CA LEU A 16 27.66 8.86 18.80
C LEU A 16 27.56 9.46 17.39
N SER A 17 28.66 9.95 16.82
CA SER A 17 28.67 10.47 15.44
C SER A 17 28.53 9.37 14.40
N MET A 18 29.10 8.18 14.65
CA MET A 18 28.96 7.01 13.78
C MET A 18 27.52 6.44 13.80
N LEU A 19 26.86 6.48 14.96
CA LEU A 19 25.44 6.08 15.09
C LEU A 19 24.51 7.04 14.33
N LEU A 20 24.80 8.34 14.34
CA LEU A 20 24.04 9.34 13.58
C LEU A 20 24.23 9.21 12.06
N ALA A 21 25.44 8.85 11.61
CA ALA A 21 25.73 8.66 10.19
C ALA A 21 24.99 7.44 9.59
N ALA A 22 24.72 6.41 10.39
CA ALA A 22 23.98 5.21 9.95
C ALA A 22 22.48 5.47 9.73
N LEU A 23 21.91 6.51 10.33
CA LEU A 23 20.50 6.88 10.16
C LEU A 23 20.22 7.68 8.87
N GLY A 24 21.28 8.12 8.17
CA GLY A 24 21.19 8.85 6.90
C GLY A 24 21.03 7.98 5.66
N LEU A 25 21.10 6.65 5.78
CA LEU A 25 20.97 5.70 4.66
C LEU A 25 19.53 5.23 4.44
N SER A 26 18.52 6.05 4.77
CA SER A 26 17.17 5.82 4.24
C SER A 26 17.18 6.15 2.75
N CYS A 27 17.44 5.10 1.97
CA CYS A 27 17.41 5.10 0.53
C CYS A 27 16.03 5.52 0.02
N ASN A 28 15.82 6.81 -0.21
CA ASN A 28 14.80 7.28 -1.13
C ASN A 28 15.41 7.31 -2.53
N PHE A 29 15.64 6.12 -3.11
CA PHE A 29 15.72 6.00 -4.57
C PHE A 29 14.31 6.24 -5.13
N ARG A 30 13.86 7.50 -5.09
CA ARG A 30 12.76 7.97 -5.91
C ARG A 30 13.34 8.16 -7.30
N SER A 31 13.36 7.07 -8.08
CA SER A 31 13.44 7.20 -9.52
C SER A 31 12.23 8.02 -9.95
N ALA A 32 12.52 9.23 -10.41
CA ALA A 32 11.55 10.10 -11.05
C ALA A 32 10.98 9.42 -12.31
N SER A 33 9.78 9.85 -12.67
CA SER A 33 8.95 9.39 -13.79
C SER A 33 8.10 8.17 -13.48
N ASP A 34 6.86 8.42 -13.06
CA ASP A 34 5.64 7.69 -13.42
C ASP A 34 4.52 8.10 -12.48
N ASN A 35 3.31 8.33 -13.00
CA ASN A 35 2.14 8.89 -12.28
C ASN A 35 1.60 7.97 -11.16
N LEU A 36 2.41 7.66 -10.14
CA LEU A 36 2.03 6.84 -9.00
C LEU A 36 1.62 7.73 -7.82
N SER A 37 0.36 7.63 -7.43
CA SER A 37 -0.22 8.22 -6.24
C SER A 37 -1.03 7.17 -5.52
N ILE A 38 -0.84 7.01 -4.21
CA ILE A 38 -1.59 6.05 -3.39
C ILE A 38 -2.12 6.79 -2.16
N SER A 39 -3.43 6.70 -1.92
CA SER A 39 -4.10 7.25 -0.74
C SER A 39 -4.84 6.12 -0.02
N VAL A 40 -4.59 6.01 1.29
CA VAL A 40 -5.30 5.07 2.15
C VAL A 40 -5.91 5.85 3.30
N LYS A 41 -7.23 5.74 3.47
CA LYS A 41 -7.97 6.31 4.60
C LYS A 41 -8.63 5.18 5.37
N ASN A 42 -8.30 5.07 6.65
CA ASN A 42 -8.87 4.08 7.55
C ASN A 42 -9.42 4.79 8.78
N ASN A 43 -10.72 4.69 9.01
CA ASN A 43 -11.40 5.26 10.17
C ASN A 43 -12.50 4.30 10.65
N ASP A 44 -13.29 4.71 11.64
CA ASP A 44 -14.33 3.84 12.21
C ASP A 44 -15.44 3.49 11.19
N ALA A 45 -15.70 4.36 10.23
CA ALA A 45 -16.74 4.14 9.22
C ALA A 45 -16.30 3.15 8.13
N GLY A 46 -15.03 3.16 7.74
CA GLY A 46 -14.58 2.40 6.58
C GLY A 46 -13.09 2.43 6.30
N TYR A 47 -12.75 1.73 5.22
CA TYR A 47 -11.42 1.65 4.64
C TYR A 47 -11.51 2.03 3.17
N ASN A 48 -10.82 3.09 2.77
CA ASN A 48 -10.78 3.59 1.40
C ASN A 48 -9.35 3.53 0.87
N PHE A 49 -9.15 2.78 -0.20
CA PHE A 49 -7.93 2.72 -0.97
C PHE A 49 -8.16 3.39 -2.32
N GLU A 50 -7.29 4.32 -2.68
CA GLU A 50 -7.30 5.00 -3.97
C GLU A 50 -5.89 5.02 -4.52
N ALA A 51 -5.72 4.65 -5.79
CA ALA A 51 -4.44 4.76 -6.46
C ALA A 51 -4.57 5.21 -7.91
N THR A 52 -3.66 6.10 -8.30
CA THR A 52 -3.33 6.40 -9.70
C THR A 52 -1.97 5.78 -9.98
N TYR A 53 -1.79 5.15 -11.13
CA TYR A 53 -0.56 4.46 -11.52
C TYR A 53 -0.40 4.46 -13.05
N PRO A 54 0.79 4.14 -13.59
CA PRO A 54 0.95 4.04 -15.03
C PRO A 54 0.03 3.00 -15.65
N GLU A 55 -0.67 3.33 -16.74
CA GLU A 55 -1.62 2.41 -17.39
C GLU A 55 -1.01 1.05 -17.74
N ARG A 56 0.29 0.98 -18.05
CA ARG A 56 1.01 -0.27 -18.30
C ARG A 56 1.05 -1.25 -17.11
N LYS A 57 0.72 -0.79 -15.88
CA LYS A 57 0.57 -1.65 -14.69
C LYS A 57 -0.86 -2.18 -14.52
N THR A 58 -1.83 -1.74 -15.32
CA THR A 58 -3.26 -2.14 -15.19
C THR A 58 -3.44 -3.66 -15.26
N ASP A 59 -2.80 -4.33 -16.21
CA ASP A 59 -2.88 -5.79 -16.34
C ASP A 59 -2.41 -6.51 -15.07
N LYS A 60 -1.32 -6.02 -14.45
CA LYS A 60 -0.81 -6.57 -13.19
C LYS A 60 -1.78 -6.33 -12.03
N VAL A 61 -2.38 -5.14 -11.96
CA VAL A 61 -3.36 -4.78 -10.93
C VAL A 61 -4.61 -5.66 -11.03
N VAL A 62 -5.16 -5.82 -12.23
CA VAL A 62 -6.33 -6.66 -12.48
C VAL A 62 -6.05 -8.12 -12.11
N ALA A 63 -4.95 -8.69 -12.61
CA ALA A 63 -4.57 -10.07 -12.30
C ALA A 63 -4.33 -10.29 -10.80
N TYR A 64 -3.75 -9.30 -10.10
CA TYR A 64 -3.59 -9.35 -8.65
C TYR A 64 -4.94 -9.37 -7.93
N LEU A 65 -5.88 -8.49 -8.31
CA LEU A 65 -7.17 -8.38 -7.65
C LEU A 65 -8.02 -9.63 -7.83
N GLU A 66 -8.11 -10.17 -9.03
CA GLU A 66 -8.85 -11.40 -9.31
C GLU A 66 -8.32 -12.57 -8.47
N LYS A 67 -6.99 -12.69 -8.37
CA LYS A 67 -6.34 -13.70 -7.54
C LYS A 67 -6.58 -13.47 -6.05
N ALA A 68 -6.40 -12.24 -5.57
CA ALA A 68 -6.47 -11.90 -4.14
C ALA A 68 -7.91 -11.94 -3.61
N LEU A 69 -8.89 -11.62 -4.46
CA LEU A 69 -10.32 -11.67 -4.14
C LEU A 69 -10.95 -13.04 -4.44
N GLN A 70 -10.22 -13.92 -5.13
CA GLN A 70 -10.69 -15.24 -5.56
C GLN A 70 -11.92 -15.15 -6.47
N ASP A 71 -11.90 -14.18 -7.39
CA ASP A 71 -12.96 -13.92 -8.35
C ASP A 71 -12.31 -13.65 -9.72
N ASP A 72 -12.26 -14.67 -10.57
CA ASP A 72 -11.67 -14.64 -11.90
C ASP A 72 -12.58 -14.00 -12.96
N GLN A 73 -13.78 -13.55 -12.57
CA GLN A 73 -14.74 -12.89 -13.45
C GLN A 73 -14.97 -11.43 -13.04
N LEU A 74 -14.18 -10.92 -12.08
CA LEU A 74 -14.28 -9.55 -11.63
C LEU A 74 -14.03 -8.56 -12.77
N PHE A 75 -13.11 -8.88 -13.69
CA PHE A 75 -12.87 -8.16 -14.93
C PHE A 75 -13.02 -9.11 -16.14
N THR A 76 -13.58 -8.60 -17.23
CA THR A 76 -13.66 -9.33 -18.51
C THR A 76 -12.38 -9.11 -19.32
N ALA A 77 -11.83 -7.91 -19.22
CA ALA A 77 -10.56 -7.49 -19.79
C ALA A 77 -9.90 -6.45 -18.88
N SER A 78 -8.59 -6.27 -19.00
CA SER A 78 -7.86 -5.28 -18.19
C SER A 78 -8.21 -3.84 -18.54
N SER A 79 -8.75 -3.59 -19.73
CA SER A 79 -9.27 -2.29 -20.15
C SER A 79 -10.68 -1.98 -19.61
N ASP A 80 -11.30 -2.92 -18.87
CA ASP A 80 -12.66 -2.74 -18.37
C ASP A 80 -12.75 -1.54 -17.42
N ILE A 81 -13.82 -0.76 -17.59
CA ILE A 81 -14.20 0.28 -16.65
C ILE A 81 -15.22 -0.31 -15.66
N LYS A 82 -14.88 -0.31 -14.38
CA LYS A 82 -15.76 -0.74 -13.29
C LYS A 82 -16.19 0.47 -12.47
N ASN A 83 -17.45 0.47 -12.08
CA ASN A 83 -18.05 1.43 -11.15
C ASN A 83 -19.27 0.74 -10.51
N VAL A 84 -19.00 -0.21 -9.62
CA VAL A 84 -19.99 -1.18 -9.15
C VAL A 84 -19.82 -1.50 -7.67
N ASN A 85 -20.89 -1.96 -7.03
CA ASN A 85 -20.79 -2.65 -5.75
C ASN A 85 -20.53 -4.13 -6.01
N VAL A 86 -19.48 -4.66 -5.39
CA VAL A 86 -19.05 -6.06 -5.47
C VAL A 86 -19.48 -6.77 -4.20
N VAL A 87 -19.97 -7.99 -4.33
CA VAL A 87 -20.23 -8.90 -3.21
C VAL A 87 -19.56 -10.23 -3.53
N LEU A 88 -18.58 -10.62 -2.71
CA LEU A 88 -17.84 -11.87 -2.87
C LEU A 88 -18.64 -13.05 -2.31
N SER A 89 -18.20 -14.27 -2.60
CA SER A 89 -18.83 -15.51 -2.11
C SER A 89 -18.85 -15.62 -0.58
N ASP A 90 -17.88 -15.00 0.12
CA ASP A 90 -17.83 -14.91 1.58
C ASP A 90 -18.69 -13.76 2.17
N SER A 91 -19.59 -13.18 1.35
CA SER A 91 -20.44 -12.03 1.69
C SER A 91 -19.70 -10.72 1.96
N THR A 92 -18.39 -10.64 1.66
CA THR A 92 -17.66 -9.37 1.70
C THR A 92 -18.18 -8.42 0.63
N ALA A 93 -18.66 -7.25 1.04
CA ALA A 93 -19.26 -6.25 0.17
C ALA A 93 -18.44 -4.95 0.17
N PHE A 94 -18.13 -4.43 -1.02
CA PHE A 94 -17.37 -3.19 -1.18
C PHE A 94 -17.70 -2.51 -2.50
N TYR A 95 -17.40 -1.23 -2.60
CA TYR A 95 -17.50 -0.49 -3.85
C TYR A 95 -16.15 -0.52 -4.59
N LEU A 96 -16.20 -0.83 -5.88
CA LEU A 96 -15.05 -0.86 -6.78
C LEU A 96 -15.27 0.13 -7.92
N LYS A 97 -14.33 1.06 -8.04
CA LYS A 97 -14.14 1.85 -9.26
C LYS A 97 -12.76 1.53 -9.85
N ALA A 98 -12.71 1.16 -11.12
CA ALA A 98 -11.45 0.86 -11.79
C ALA A 98 -11.53 1.29 -13.25
N GLU A 99 -10.42 1.79 -13.77
CA GLU A 99 -10.18 2.08 -15.18
C GLU A 99 -8.65 2.03 -15.40
N PRO A 100 -8.14 1.96 -16.64
CA PRO A 100 -6.71 1.92 -16.87
C PRO A 100 -5.95 3.02 -16.12
N GLY A 101 -4.95 2.62 -15.33
CA GLY A 101 -4.15 3.56 -14.52
C GLY A 101 -4.82 4.09 -13.26
N PHE A 102 -6.00 3.62 -12.87
CA PHE A 102 -6.72 4.12 -11.70
C PHE A 102 -7.56 3.05 -10.98
N ILE A 103 -7.60 3.12 -9.66
CA ILE A 103 -8.47 2.26 -8.85
C ILE A 103 -8.91 2.93 -7.55
N VAL A 104 -10.16 2.65 -7.16
CA VAL A 104 -10.73 2.93 -5.84
C VAL A 104 -11.41 1.68 -5.31
N ILE A 105 -11.11 1.36 -4.05
CA ILE A 105 -11.83 0.37 -3.25
C ILE A 105 -12.35 1.09 -2.01
N ASP A 106 -13.68 1.16 -1.87
CA ASP A 106 -14.33 1.73 -0.70
C ASP A 106 -15.10 0.64 0.07
N PHE A 107 -14.58 0.30 1.24
CA PHE A 107 -15.09 -0.74 2.11
C PHE A 107 -15.76 -0.13 3.34
N LYS A 108 -17.04 -0.45 3.57
CA LYS A 108 -17.81 0.02 4.73
C LYS A 108 -17.77 -1.01 5.86
N LYS A 109 -17.15 -0.67 6.99
CA LYS A 109 -17.01 -1.57 8.15
C LYS A 109 -18.37 -1.97 8.75
N GLN A 110 -19.31 -1.04 8.79
CA GLN A 110 -20.67 -1.28 9.32
C GLN A 110 -21.49 -2.30 8.52
N MET A 111 -21.13 -2.58 7.27
CA MET A 111 -21.85 -3.55 6.41
C MET A 111 -21.11 -4.89 6.29
N ASN A 112 -19.99 -5.05 6.99
CA ASN A 112 -19.10 -6.20 6.82
C ASN A 112 -18.62 -6.74 8.16
N SER A 113 -18.18 -7.99 8.15
CA SER A 113 -17.55 -8.60 9.32
C SER A 113 -16.14 -8.04 9.57
N PHE A 114 -15.63 -8.21 10.79
CA PHE A 114 -14.23 -7.91 11.10
C PHE A 114 -13.26 -8.74 10.25
N THR A 115 -13.61 -10.01 9.96
CA THR A 115 -12.81 -10.88 9.08
C THR A 115 -12.71 -10.32 7.66
N SER A 116 -13.84 -9.86 7.10
CA SER A 116 -13.88 -9.19 5.79
C SER A 116 -13.02 -7.92 5.78
N TYR A 117 -13.02 -7.16 6.88
CA TYR A 117 -12.15 -5.99 7.02
C TYR A 117 -10.67 -6.36 6.98
N LYS A 118 -10.25 -7.38 7.74
CA LYS A 118 -8.84 -7.84 7.75
C LYS A 118 -8.42 -8.36 6.37
N LYS A 119 -9.26 -9.13 5.70
CA LYS A 119 -9.04 -9.57 4.31
C LYS A 119 -8.84 -8.38 3.38
N MET A 120 -9.72 -7.37 3.45
CA MET A 120 -9.62 -6.19 2.58
C MET A 120 -8.35 -5.36 2.84
N GLU A 121 -7.96 -5.23 4.10
CA GLU A 121 -6.72 -4.57 4.50
C GLU A 121 -5.48 -5.29 3.92
N GLU A 122 -5.46 -6.62 3.95
CA GLU A 122 -4.41 -7.45 3.36
C GLU A 122 -4.36 -7.32 1.83
N VAL A 123 -5.52 -7.37 1.16
CA VAL A 123 -5.62 -7.18 -0.30
C VAL A 123 -5.05 -5.81 -0.70
N CYS A 124 -5.43 -4.74 0.01
CA CYS A 124 -4.97 -3.39 -0.30
C CYS A 124 -3.49 -3.17 0.05
N LEU A 125 -2.97 -3.87 1.06
CA LEU A 125 -1.54 -3.86 1.38
C LEU A 125 -0.73 -4.49 0.24
N GLY A 126 -1.10 -5.68 -0.23
CA GLY A 126 -0.40 -6.32 -1.35
C GLY A 126 -0.53 -5.55 -2.66
N LEU A 127 -1.66 -4.86 -2.88
CA LEU A 127 -1.80 -3.96 -4.04
C LEU A 127 -0.84 -2.76 -3.95
N LYS A 128 -0.67 -2.19 -2.76
CA LYS A 128 0.30 -1.12 -2.53
C LYS A 128 1.73 -1.59 -2.81
N GLU A 129 2.09 -2.79 -2.37
CA GLU A 129 3.40 -3.39 -2.62
C GLU A 129 3.63 -3.64 -4.12
N LEU A 130 2.63 -4.22 -4.83
CA LEU A 130 2.66 -4.42 -6.28
C LEU A 130 2.90 -3.12 -7.06
N LEU A 131 2.28 -2.02 -6.62
CA LEU A 131 2.42 -0.73 -7.29
C LEU A 131 3.76 -0.05 -7.00
N ALA A 132 4.40 -0.36 -5.88
CA ALA A 132 5.69 0.18 -5.48
C ALA A 132 6.89 -0.52 -6.16
N ASP A 133 6.70 -1.71 -6.72
CA ASP A 133 7.67 -2.47 -7.56
C ASP A 133 7.66 -2.00 -9.01
#